data_AF-A0A9D1KM74-F1
#
_entry.id   AF-A0A9D1KM74-F1
#
_cell.length_a   1.000
_cell.length_b   1.000
_cell.length_c   1.000
_cell.angle_alpha   90.00
_cell.angle_beta   90.00
_cell.angle_gamma   90.00
#
_symmetry.space_group_name_H-M   'P 1'
#
loop_
_entity.id
_entity.type
_entity.pdbx_description
1 polymer ?
#
loop_
_entity_poly.entity_id
_entity_poly.type
_entity_poly.pdbx_seq_one_letter_code
_entity_poly.pdbx_strand_id
1 'polypeptide(L)'
;MGAYWRGEITLRKLRVLAQGLPPSGPHTRHETNGVEYDYLHALLWALQWAVMENTVVTAQAAGDKKAKMPADHMPRFPWEKPKGQHDMGGDLGDNDQEEVLDFLADL
;
A
#
# COMPACT_ATOMS: atom_id res chain seq x y z
N MET A 1 -10.03 -26.14 -17.73
CA MET A 1 -11.15 -25.86 -16.80
C MET A 1 -10.65 -26.15 -15.40
N GLY A 2 -10.42 -25.12 -14.58
CA GLY A 2 -10.01 -25.30 -13.19
C GLY A 2 -11.24 -25.61 -12.33
N ALA A 3 -11.29 -26.79 -11.73
CA ALA A 3 -12.34 -27.12 -10.78
C ALA A 3 -12.16 -26.26 -9.52
N TYR A 4 -13.11 -25.36 -9.26
CA TYR A 4 -13.12 -24.59 -8.03
C TYR A 4 -13.52 -25.53 -6.88
N TRP A 5 -12.58 -25.81 -5.98
CA TRP A 5 -12.82 -26.61 -4.79
C TRP A 5 -13.55 -25.75 -3.76
N ARG A 6 -14.82 -26.08 -3.48
CA ARG A 6 -15.67 -25.38 -2.50
C ARG A 6 -15.66 -26.20 -1.21
N GLY A 7 -14.77 -25.87 -0.29
CA GLY A 7 -14.71 -26.49 1.03
C GLY A 7 -14.94 -25.49 2.16
N GLU A 8 -15.45 -25.99 3.28
CA GLU A 8 -15.63 -25.19 4.49
C GLU A 8 -14.27 -24.86 5.12
N ILE A 9 -14.06 -23.57 5.39
CA ILE A 9 -12.87 -23.04 6.02
C ILE A 9 -13.23 -22.56 7.42
N THR A 10 -12.47 -23.01 8.43
CA THR A 10 -12.64 -22.52 9.80
C THR A 10 -12.04 -21.12 9.94
N LEU A 11 -12.58 -20.30 10.86
CA LEU A 11 -12.04 -18.97 11.18
C LEU A 11 -10.53 -18.98 11.49
N ARG A 12 -10.03 -20.02 12.15
CA ARG A 12 -8.59 -20.17 12.43
C ARG A 12 -7.77 -20.35 11.15
N LYS A 13 -8.26 -21.13 10.20
CA LYS A 13 -7.62 -21.32 8.89
C LYS A 13 -7.70 -20.05 8.06
N LEU A 14 -8.83 -19.33 8.09
CA LEU A 14 -8.99 -18.04 7.42
C LEU A 14 -8.00 -17.01 7.95
N ARG A 15 -7.82 -16.94 9.27
CA ARG A 15 -6.84 -16.05 9.89
C ARG A 15 -5.42 -16.37 9.45
N VAL A 16 -5.02 -17.64 9.40
CA VAL A 16 -3.68 -18.04 8.94
C VAL A 16 -3.47 -17.68 7.47
N LEU A 17 -4.48 -17.91 6.63
CA LEU A 17 -4.41 -17.55 5.21
C LEU A 17 -4.31 -16.05 5.02
N ALA A 18 -5.08 -15.25 5.77
CA ALA A 18 -5.06 -13.79 5.72
C ALA A 18 -3.76 -13.19 6.28
N GLN A 19 -3.25 -13.72 7.39
CA GLN A 19 -2.01 -13.24 8.02
C GLN A 19 -0.75 -13.71 7.29
N GLY A 20 -0.84 -14.79 6.52
CA GLY A 20 0.25 -15.32 5.70
C GLY A 20 0.25 -14.81 4.25
N LEU A 21 -0.62 -13.84 3.92
CA LEU A 21 -0.62 -13.26 2.58
C LEU A 21 0.72 -12.56 2.31
N PRO A 22 1.23 -12.64 1.06
CA PRO A 22 2.40 -11.89 0.66
C PRO A 22 2.17 -10.39 0.89
N PRO A 23 3.22 -9.60 1.16
CA PRO A 23 3.08 -8.17 1.45
C PRO A 23 2.52 -7.33 0.30
N SER A 24 2.39 -7.90 -0.89
CA SER A 24 1.74 -7.30 -2.05
C SER A 24 0.81 -8.30 -2.73
N GLY A 25 -0.28 -7.79 -3.31
CA GLY A 25 -1.19 -8.57 -4.15
C GLY A 25 -2.58 -7.96 -4.19
N PRO A 26 -3.58 -8.67 -4.75
CA PRO A 26 -4.95 -8.15 -4.89
C PRO A 26 -5.56 -7.63 -3.59
N HIS A 27 -5.17 -8.22 -2.45
CA HIS A 27 -5.65 -7.86 -1.13
C HIS A 27 -5.12 -6.51 -0.62
N THR A 28 -3.97 -6.00 -1.10
CA THR A 28 -3.42 -4.69 -0.69
C THR A 28 -3.75 -3.56 -1.67
N ARG A 29 -4.32 -3.86 -2.84
CA ARG A 29 -4.58 -2.89 -3.92
C ARG A 29 -5.49 -1.73 -3.50
N HIS A 30 -6.40 -1.95 -2.56
CA HIS A 30 -7.28 -0.91 -2.04
C HIS A 30 -6.53 0.13 -1.18
N GLU A 31 -5.42 -0.25 -0.57
CA GLU A 31 -4.58 0.66 0.23
C GLU A 31 -3.59 1.44 -0.65
N THR A 32 -3.42 1.03 -1.90
CA THR A 32 -2.34 1.49 -2.78
C THR A 32 -2.80 1.97 -4.15
N ASN A 33 -4.07 2.35 -4.29
CA ASN A 33 -4.67 2.83 -5.55
C ASN A 33 -4.42 1.86 -6.74
N GLY A 34 -4.46 0.56 -6.48
CA GLY A 34 -4.22 -0.47 -7.49
C GLY A 34 -2.75 -0.72 -7.81
N VAL A 35 -1.80 0.00 -7.20
CA VAL A 35 -0.37 -0.20 -7.45
C VAL A 35 0.22 -1.16 -6.41
N GLU A 36 0.73 -2.30 -6.88
CA GLU A 36 1.29 -3.31 -5.99
C GLU A 36 2.69 -2.91 -5.54
N TYR A 37 2.78 -2.41 -4.32
CA TYR A 37 4.05 -2.15 -3.68
C TYR A 37 4.30 -3.12 -2.54
N ASP A 38 5.56 -3.54 -2.39
CA ASP A 38 6.01 -4.41 -1.32
C ASP A 38 7.12 -3.74 -0.49
N TYR A 39 7.66 -4.47 0.49
CA TYR A 39 8.77 -3.99 1.32
C TYR A 39 10.04 -3.65 0.53
N LEU A 40 10.29 -4.32 -0.59
CA LEU A 40 11.43 -4.02 -1.45
C LEU A 40 11.25 -2.65 -2.12
N HIS A 41 10.04 -2.31 -2.56
CA HIS A 41 9.75 -0.97 -3.08
C HIS A 41 9.91 0.11 -2.01
N ALA A 42 9.45 -0.16 -0.77
CA ALA A 42 9.66 0.75 0.35
C ALA A 42 11.16 0.94 0.67
N LEU A 43 11.96 -0.14 0.60
CA LEU A 43 13.41 -0.09 0.79
C LEU A 43 14.10 0.70 -0.32
N LEU A 44 13.74 0.46 -1.58
CA LEU A 44 14.25 1.21 -2.73
C LEU A 44 13.92 2.69 -2.62
N TRP A 45 12.72 3.02 -2.14
CA TRP A 45 12.31 4.38 -1.89
C TRP A 45 13.20 5.08 -0.84
N ALA A 46 13.45 4.41 0.29
CA ALA A 46 14.34 4.91 1.32
C ALA A 46 15.78 5.10 0.82
N LEU A 47 16.30 4.15 0.04
CA LEU A 47 17.64 4.23 -0.56
C LEU A 47 17.76 5.40 -1.54
N GLN A 48 16.79 5.56 -2.44
CA GLN A 48 16.76 6.67 -3.39
C GLN A 48 16.75 8.02 -2.66
N TRP A 49 15.94 8.15 -1.60
CA TRP A 49 15.89 9.37 -0.79
C TRP A 49 17.23 9.68 -0.14
N ALA A 50 17.86 8.68 0.50
CA ALA A 50 19.17 8.85 1.13
C ALA A 50 20.27 9.25 0.13
N VAL A 51 20.24 8.70 -1.08
CA VAL A 51 21.19 9.07 -2.15
C VAL A 51 20.99 10.52 -2.58
N MET A 52 19.73 10.97 -2.76
CA MET A 52 19.45 12.36 -3.10
C MET A 52 19.93 13.32 -2.00
N GLU A 53 19.65 13.00 -0.74
CA GLU A 53 20.10 13.80 0.40
C GLU A 53 21.63 13.91 0.45
N ASN A 54 22.33 12.78 0.31
CA ASN A 54 23.79 12.75 0.25
C ASN A 54 24.34 13.60 -0.92
N THR A 55 23.68 13.54 -2.09
CA THR A 55 24.07 14.31 -3.26
C THR A 55 23.90 15.81 -3.03
N VAL A 56 22.78 16.22 -2.44
CA VAL A 56 22.52 17.64 -2.10
C VAL A 56 23.54 18.15 -1.09
N VAL A 57 23.78 17.41 -0.01
CA VAL A 57 24.77 17.79 1.02
C VAL A 57 26.17 17.92 0.41
N THR A 58 26.55 16.98 -0.46
CA THR A 58 27.86 17.00 -1.14
C THR A 58 27.97 18.18 -2.11
N ALA A 59 26.92 18.47 -2.88
CA ALA A 59 26.88 19.62 -3.79
C ALA A 59 26.98 20.95 -3.03
N GLN A 60 26.28 21.06 -1.89
CA GLN A 60 26.37 22.24 -1.01
C GLN A 60 27.78 22.41 -0.44
N ALA A 61 28.42 21.32 0.01
CA ALA A 61 29.81 21.34 0.49
C ALA A 61 30.81 21.71 -0.62
N ALA A 62 30.53 21.35 -1.88
CA ALA A 62 31.31 21.73 -3.05
C ALA A 62 31.05 23.18 -3.54
N GLY A 63 30.12 23.90 -2.92
CA GLY A 63 29.85 25.32 -3.19
C GLY A 63 28.53 25.62 -3.93
N ASP A 64 27.74 24.61 -4.30
CA ASP A 64 26.42 24.82 -4.89
C ASP A 64 25.35 25.07 -3.81
N LYS A 65 25.16 26.35 -3.49
CA LYS A 65 24.15 26.81 -2.51
C LYS A 65 22.70 26.66 -2.99
N LYS A 66 22.46 26.30 -4.26
CA LYS A 66 21.11 26.14 -4.81
C LYS A 66 20.64 24.68 -4.77
N ALA A 67 21.55 23.73 -4.54
CA ALA A 67 21.20 22.34 -4.34
C ALA A 67 20.25 22.21 -3.13
N LYS A 68 19.07 21.64 -3.36
CA LYS A 68 18.05 21.42 -2.34
C LYS A 68 17.26 20.16 -2.65
N MET A 69 16.72 19.54 -1.61
CA MET A 69 15.80 18.44 -1.76
C MET A 69 14.48 18.92 -2.40
N PRO A 70 13.77 18.03 -3.13
CA PRO A 70 12.48 18.37 -3.72
C PRO A 70 11.35 18.55 -2.68
N ALA A 71 11.52 17.99 -1.47
CA ALA A 71 10.63 18.17 -0.33
C ALA A 71 11.41 18.17 0.99
N ASP A 72 10.85 18.78 2.04
CA ASP A 72 11.50 18.90 3.35
C ASP A 72 11.61 17.56 4.11
N HIS A 73 10.69 16.63 3.83
CA HIS A 73 10.66 15.29 4.41
C HIS A 73 10.41 14.27 3.32
N MET A 74 10.90 13.04 3.53
CA MET A 74 10.62 11.92 2.65
C MET A 74 9.11 11.68 2.61
N PRO A 75 8.46 11.79 1.43
CA PRO A 75 7.03 11.55 1.35
C PRO A 75 6.70 10.11 1.70
N ARG A 76 5.53 9.93 2.32
CA ARG A 76 5.01 8.61 2.60
C ARG A 76 4.80 7.92 1.26
N PHE A 77 5.31 6.70 1.19
CA PHE A 77 5.13 5.84 0.05
C PHE A 77 3.71 5.24 0.07
N PRO A 78 2.98 5.17 -1.07
CA PRO A 78 3.34 5.69 -2.39
C PRO A 78 3.05 7.19 -2.57
N TRP A 79 3.69 7.79 -3.59
CA TRP A 79 3.74 9.23 -3.88
C TRP A 79 2.42 9.92 -4.27
N GLU A 80 1.27 9.31 -3.96
CA GLU A 80 -0.02 9.96 -4.13
C GLU A 80 -0.57 10.38 -2.77
N LYS A 81 -0.87 11.68 -2.62
CA LYS A 81 -1.78 12.09 -1.57
C LYS A 81 -3.10 11.36 -1.81
N PRO A 82 -3.67 10.64 -0.81
CA PRO A 82 -5.00 10.06 -0.97
C PRO A 82 -5.97 11.19 -1.37
N LYS A 83 -6.60 11.05 -2.54
CA LYS A 83 -7.56 12.03 -3.05
C LYS A 83 -8.92 11.71 -2.44
N GLY A 84 -9.11 12.10 -1.18
CA GLY A 84 -10.41 12.10 -0.53
C GLY A 84 -10.61 10.98 0.49
N GLN A 85 -11.55 11.24 1.40
CA GLN A 85 -11.89 10.40 2.54
C GLN A 85 -12.70 9.14 2.15
N HIS A 86 -13.03 8.98 0.86
CA HIS A 86 -13.91 7.94 0.33
C HIS A 86 -13.18 6.79 -0.39
N ASP A 87 -11.86 6.84 -0.56
CA ASP A 87 -11.09 5.76 -1.20
C ASP A 87 -10.71 4.60 -0.24
N MET A 88 -11.16 4.65 1.02
CA MET A 88 -10.86 3.61 2.04
C MET A 88 -11.93 2.52 2.14
N GLY A 89 -12.50 2.10 1.00
CA GLY A 89 -13.46 1.00 0.95
C GLY A 89 -13.34 0.28 -0.38
N GLY A 90 -13.14 -1.04 -0.34
CA GLY A 90 -13.18 -1.86 -1.55
C GLY A 90 -14.51 -1.69 -2.30
N ASP A 91 -14.50 -2.09 -3.57
CA ASP A 91 -15.69 -2.06 -4.43
C ASP A 91 -16.83 -2.89 -3.81
N LEU A 92 -17.92 -2.22 -3.45
CA LEU A 92 -19.13 -2.83 -2.89
C LEU A 92 -20.04 -3.43 -3.98
N GLY A 93 -19.67 -3.24 -5.26
CA GLY A 93 -20.51 -3.56 -6.41
C GLY A 93 -21.80 -2.73 -6.38
N ASP A 94 -22.94 -3.40 -6.53
CA ASP A 94 -24.26 -2.78 -6.46
C ASP A 94 -24.84 -2.71 -5.03
N ASN A 95 -24.09 -3.16 -4.02
CA ASN A 95 -24.56 -3.24 -2.63
C ASN A 95 -24.07 -2.04 -1.83
N ASP A 96 -24.79 -1.71 -0.77
CA ASP A 96 -24.36 -0.67 0.16
C ASP A 96 -23.46 -1.22 1.29
N GLN A 97 -22.82 -0.31 2.02
CA GLN A 97 -21.89 -0.68 3.09
C GLN A 97 -22.61 -1.34 4.28
N GLU A 98 -23.88 -1.01 4.52
CA GLU A 98 -24.67 -1.59 5.62
C GLU A 98 -25.07 -3.04 5.29
N GLU A 99 -25.51 -3.31 4.05
CA GLU A 99 -25.82 -4.65 3.54
C GLU A 99 -24.62 -5.60 3.62
N VAL A 100 -23.42 -5.10 3.29
CA VAL A 100 -22.18 -5.89 3.40
C VAL A 100 -21.85 -6.18 4.87
N LEU A 101 -22.02 -5.20 5.77
CA LEU A 101 -21.75 -5.37 7.19
C LEU A 101 -22.76 -6.31 7.86
N ASP A 102 -24.03 -6.22 7.51
CA ASP A 102 -25.10 -7.11 8.00
C ASP A 102 -24.86 -8.55 7.56
N PHE A 103 -24.51 -8.78 6.29
CA PHE A 103 -24.14 -10.11 5.80
C PHE A 103 -22.94 -10.72 6.55
N LEU A 104 -21.95 -9.89 6.89
CA LEU A 104 -20.76 -10.33 7.64
C LEU A 104 -21.05 -10.53 9.14
N ALA A 105 -22.05 -9.85 9.70
CA ALA A 105 -22.47 -9.99 11.09
C ALA A 105 -23.29 -11.27 11.33
N ASP A 106 -24.03 -11.73 10.32
CA ASP A 106 -24.81 -12.97 10.33
C ASP A 106 -23.98 -14.24 10.05
N LEU A 107 -22.64 -14.13 10.06
CA LEU A 107 -21.66 -15.19 9.78
C LEU A 107 -20.95 -15.67 11.06
#